data_AF-A0A117SSG4-F1
#
_entry.id   AF-A0A117SSG4-F1
#
_cell.length_a   1.000
_cell.length_b   1.000
_cell.length_c   1.000
_cell.angle_alpha   90.00
_cell.angle_beta   90.00
_cell.angle_gamma   90.00
#
_symmetry.space_group_name_H-M   'P 1'
#
loop_
_entity.id
_entity.type
_entity.pdbx_description
1 polymer ?
#
loop_
_entity_poly.entity_id
_entity_poly.type
_entity_poly.pdbx_seq_one_letter_code
_entity_poly.pdbx_strand_id
1 'polypeptide(L)'
;MRLVFLSNGSFAVLYDENYYIRDLYYPLLGQHHHHSFDGKFKIGIWHDGKFSWLENIGNKEILLDGSKAVLHAQWDGLDITMEDTGSHTHNQHSLSTC
;
A
#
# COMPACT_ATOMS: atom_id res chain seq x y z
N MET A 1 5.99 -9.09 -9.92
CA MET A 1 5.20 -10.15 -9.26
C MET A 1 4.36 -9.52 -8.14
N ARG A 2 3.23 -10.10 -7.70
CA ARG A 2 2.51 -9.62 -6.49
C ARG A 2 3.16 -10.28 -5.27
N LEU A 3 3.52 -9.49 -4.26
CA LEU A 3 4.31 -9.99 -3.13
C LEU A 3 3.49 -10.02 -1.84
N VAL A 4 2.72 -8.96 -1.57
CA VAL A 4 1.96 -8.83 -0.32
C VAL A 4 0.49 -8.55 -0.61
N PHE A 5 -0.38 -9.25 0.12
CA PHE A 5 -1.83 -9.08 0.09
C PHE A 5 -2.32 -8.72 1.49
N LEU A 6 -2.91 -7.54 1.65
CA LEU A 6 -3.54 -7.12 2.90
C LEU A 6 -5.05 -7.03 2.69
N SER A 7 -5.83 -7.60 3.61
CA SER A 7 -7.29 -7.54 3.54
C SER A 7 -7.94 -7.66 4.92
N ASN A 8 -9.08 -7.01 5.08
CA ASN A 8 -9.96 -7.16 6.25
C ASN A 8 -11.33 -7.77 5.88
N GLY A 9 -11.45 -8.37 4.70
CA GLY A 9 -12.68 -8.98 4.18
C GLY A 9 -13.61 -8.05 3.41
N SER A 10 -13.54 -6.73 3.64
CA SER A 10 -14.31 -5.71 2.89
C SER A 10 -13.43 -4.77 2.06
N PHE A 11 -12.18 -4.66 2.43
CA PHE A 11 -11.16 -3.87 1.77
C PHE A 11 -9.92 -4.73 1.58
N ALA A 12 -9.31 -4.68 0.39
CA ALA A 12 -8.06 -5.36 0.11
C ALA A 12 -7.10 -4.49 -0.71
N VAL A 13 -5.81 -4.61 -0.41
CA VAL A 13 -4.70 -3.91 -1.05
C VAL A 13 -3.67 -4.94 -1.48
N LEU A 14 -3.16 -4.81 -2.70
CA LEU A 14 -2.08 -5.66 -3.20
C LEU A 14 -0.85 -4.84 -3.50
N TYR A 15 0.29 -5.28 -2.97
CA TYR A 15 1.59 -4.68 -3.21
C TYR A 15 2.45 -5.56 -4.13
N ASP A 16 3.28 -4.94 -4.95
CA ASP A 16 4.33 -5.62 -5.70
C ASP A 16 5.69 -5.63 -4.98
N GLU A 17 6.69 -6.22 -5.64
CA GLU A 17 8.08 -6.31 -5.16
C GLU A 17 8.77 -4.95 -4.94
N ASN A 18 8.23 -3.85 -5.47
CA ASN A 18 8.71 -2.49 -5.22
C ASN A 18 7.89 -1.77 -4.15
N TYR A 19 7.06 -2.52 -3.43
CA TYR A 19 6.14 -1.99 -2.42
C TYR A 19 5.13 -0.99 -3.02
N TYR A 20 4.83 -1.11 -4.31
CA TYR A 20 3.81 -0.30 -4.96
C TYR A 20 2.45 -0.97 -4.85
N ILE A 21 1.45 -0.17 -4.54
CA ILE A 21 0.08 -0.64 -4.59
C ILE A 21 -0.25 -0.90 -6.06
N ARG A 22 -0.44 -2.18 -6.36
CA ARG A 22 -0.93 -2.60 -7.65
C ARG A 22 -2.40 -2.34 -7.75
N ASP A 23 -3.14 -2.72 -6.71
CA ASP A 23 -4.56 -2.92 -6.79
C ASP A 23 -5.22 -2.59 -5.45
N LEU A 24 -6.38 -1.96 -5.53
CA LEU A 24 -7.24 -1.64 -4.41
C LEU A 24 -8.64 -2.18 -4.71
N TYR A 25 -9.21 -2.91 -3.75
CA TYR A 25 -10.55 -3.46 -3.84
C TYR A 25 -11.42 -2.95 -2.69
N TYR A 26 -12.58 -2.42 -3.05
CA TYR A 26 -13.63 -2.00 -2.12
C TYR A 26 -14.98 -1.87 -2.85
N PRO A 27 -16.13 -2.24 -2.26
CA PRO A 27 -16.33 -2.97 -0.99
C PRO A 27 -16.29 -4.49 -1.14
N LEU A 28 -16.21 -4.99 -2.37
CA LEU A 28 -16.24 -6.41 -2.71
C LEU A 28 -15.12 -6.74 -3.70
N LEU A 29 -14.52 -7.91 -3.53
CA LEU A 29 -13.55 -8.47 -4.45
C LEU A 29 -14.25 -8.81 -5.78
N GLY A 30 -13.96 -8.06 -6.85
CA GLY A 30 -14.56 -8.27 -8.16
C GLY A 30 -13.95 -7.36 -9.22
N GLN A 31 -14.00 -7.77 -10.48
CA GLN A 31 -13.31 -7.10 -11.59
C GLN A 31 -13.76 -5.66 -11.84
N HIS A 32 -14.97 -5.29 -11.41
CA HIS A 32 -15.53 -3.94 -11.60
C HIS A 32 -15.13 -2.94 -10.52
N HIS A 33 -14.61 -3.38 -9.37
CA HIS A 33 -14.23 -2.51 -8.25
C HIS A 33 -12.72 -2.31 -8.16
N HIS A 34 -12.04 -2.55 -9.28
CA HIS A 34 -10.59 -2.49 -9.38
C HIS A 34 -10.16 -1.07 -9.73
N HIS A 35 -9.53 -0.37 -8.79
CA HIS A 35 -9.18 1.05 -8.98
C HIS A 35 -7.84 1.29 -9.71
N SER A 36 -7.12 0.24 -10.07
CA SER A 36 -5.92 0.30 -10.90
C SER A 36 -6.26 -0.06 -12.35
N PHE A 37 -6.46 0.97 -13.17
CA PHE A 37 -6.60 0.82 -14.62
C PHE A 37 -5.21 0.54 -15.24
N ASP A 38 -4.60 -0.60 -14.89
CA ASP A 38 -3.22 -1.01 -15.23
C ASP A 38 -2.09 -0.10 -14.68
N GLY A 39 -2.47 0.92 -13.89
CA GLY A 39 -1.54 1.81 -13.19
C GLY A 39 -1.01 1.21 -11.89
N LYS A 40 0.23 1.55 -11.53
CA LYS A 40 0.77 1.31 -10.18
C LYS A 40 0.72 2.61 -9.38
N PHE A 41 0.30 2.56 -8.13
CA PHE A 41 0.51 3.68 -7.22
C PHE A 41 1.95 3.61 -6.72
N LYS A 42 2.80 4.48 -7.28
CA LYS A 42 4.22 4.54 -6.94
C LYS A 42 4.43 5.40 -5.70
N ILE A 43 5.37 4.95 -4.88
CA ILE A 43 5.84 5.69 -3.71
C ILE A 43 7.25 6.19 -4.01
N GLY A 44 7.49 7.47 -3.74
CA GLY A 44 8.77 8.13 -3.89
C GLY A 44 9.18 8.83 -2.60
N ILE A 45 10.49 8.86 -2.36
CA ILE A 45 11.11 9.47 -1.19
C ILE A 45 11.85 10.71 -1.65
N TRP A 46 11.61 11.83 -0.97
CA TRP A 46 12.32 13.08 -1.20
C TRP A 46 13.09 13.46 0.06
N HIS A 47 14.39 13.71 -0.07
CA HIS A 47 15.26 14.15 1.02
C HIS A 47 16.34 15.08 0.48
N ASP A 48 16.54 16.23 1.13
CA ASP A 48 17.62 17.18 0.83
C ASP A 48 17.81 17.51 -0.66
N GLY A 49 16.71 17.81 -1.35
CA GLY A 49 16.71 18.15 -2.79
C GLY A 49 16.94 16.96 -3.73
N LYS A 50 17.11 15.75 -3.21
CA LYS A 50 17.17 14.50 -3.96
C LYS A 50 15.84 13.78 -3.90
N PHE A 51 15.53 13.06 -4.97
CA PHE A 51 14.33 12.25 -5.08
C PHE A 51 14.68 10.86 -5.59
N SER A 52 14.05 9.84 -5.01
CA SER A 52 14.15 8.46 -5.49
C SER A 52 12.83 7.73 -5.38
N TRP A 53 12.47 7.01 -6.43
CA TRP A 53 11.39 6.02 -6.40
C TRP A 53 11.83 4.79 -5.58
N LEU A 54 10.90 4.12 -4.88
CA LEU A 54 11.24 2.89 -4.14
C LEU A 54 11.86 1.79 -5.03
N GLU A 55 11.50 1.74 -6.32
CA GLU A 55 12.11 0.81 -7.28
C GLU A 55 13.62 1.04 -7.46
N ASN A 56 14.10 2.27 -7.27
CA ASN A 56 15.51 2.66 -7.39
C ASN A 56 16.29 2.49 -6.07
N ILE A 57 15.62 2.12 -4.98
CA ILE A 57 16.27 1.81 -3.71
C ILE A 57 16.64 0.32 -3.72
N GLY A 58 17.94 0.05 -3.71
CA GLY A 58 18.48 -1.32 -3.77
C GLY A 58 18.45 -2.03 -2.42
N ASN A 59 18.75 -1.32 -1.32
CA ASN A 59 18.70 -1.88 0.03
C ASN A 59 17.28 -1.72 0.58
N LYS A 60 16.42 -2.68 0.28
CA LYS A 60 15.05 -2.74 0.81
C LYS A 60 14.64 -4.18 1.11
N GLU A 61 13.86 -4.34 2.16
CA GLU A 61 13.27 -5.60 2.59
C GLU A 61 11.78 -5.39 2.85
N ILE A 62 10.96 -6.31 2.37
CA ILE A 62 9.50 -6.28 2.55
C ILE A 62 9.11 -7.51 3.36
N LEU A 63 8.46 -7.27 4.49
CA LEU A 63 8.03 -8.28 5.44
C LEU A 63 6.51 -8.22 5.59
N LEU A 64 5.91 -9.38 5.83
CA LEU A 64 4.53 -9.50 6.27
C LEU A 64 4.53 -9.96 7.72
N ASP A 65 4.08 -9.09 8.62
CA ASP A 65 3.91 -9.40 10.04
C ASP A 65 2.41 -9.41 10.38
N GLY A 66 1.83 -10.61 10.42
CA GLY A 66 0.39 -10.79 10.58
C GLY A 66 -0.40 -10.13 9.44
N SER A 67 -1.17 -9.09 9.77
CA SER A 67 -1.95 -8.28 8.82
C SER A 67 -1.29 -6.93 8.48
N LYS A 68 0.00 -6.79 8.75
CA LYS A 68 0.79 -5.57 8.51
C LYS A 68 1.85 -5.85 7.45
N ALA A 69 1.88 -5.03 6.41
CA ALA A 69 3.01 -4.98 5.49
C ALA A 69 4.04 -4.00 6.06
N VAL A 70 5.31 -4.41 6.08
CA VAL A 70 6.41 -3.59 6.58
C VAL A 70 7.48 -3.52 5.50
N LEU A 71 7.90 -2.31 5.16
CA LEU A 71 9.05 -2.03 4.30
C LEU A 71 10.16 -1.44 5.17
N HIS A 72 11.31 -2.09 5.19
CA HIS A 72 12.56 -1.49 5.65
C HIS A 72 13.40 -1.11 4.43
N ALA A 73 13.92 0.11 4.40
CA ALA A 73 14.76 0.58 3.31
C ALA A 73 15.82 1.55 3.82
N GLN A 74 16.96 1.58 3.12
CA GLN A 74 18.01 2.56 3.38
C GLN A 74 18.30 3.37 2.12
N TRP A 75 18.24 4.70 2.25
CA TRP A 75 18.51 5.60 1.15
C TRP A 75 19.00 6.96 1.63
N ASP A 76 20.05 7.48 0.98
CA ASP A 76 20.66 8.79 1.29
C ASP A 76 21.05 8.98 2.77
N GLY A 77 21.48 7.91 3.44
CA GLY A 77 21.84 7.92 4.86
C GLY A 77 20.64 7.86 5.83
N LEU A 78 19.42 7.73 5.30
CA LEU A 78 18.21 7.53 6.10
C LEU A 78 17.89 6.05 6.26
N ASP A 79 17.53 5.66 7.49
CA ASP A 79 16.82 4.42 7.79
C ASP A 79 15.31 4.69 7.69
N ILE A 80 14.64 3.97 6.80
CA ILE A 80 13.25 4.22 6.42
C ILE A 80 12.43 2.98 6.75
N THR A 81 11.37 3.17 7.53
CA THR A 81 10.39 2.12 7.83
C THR A 81 9.00 2.60 7.43
N MET A 82 8.31 1.83 6.60
CA MET A 82 6.90 2.07 6.26
C MET A 82 6.09 0.88 6.75
N GLU A 83 5.01 1.16 7.48
CA GLU A 83 4.10 0.14 8.01
C GLU A 83 2.69 0.40 7.51
N ASP A 84 2.13 -0.56 6.78
CA ASP A 84 0.76 -0.48 6.28
C ASP A 84 -0.11 -1.54 6.94
N THR A 85 -1.25 -1.10 7.48
CA THR A 85 -2.28 -1.98 8.05
C THR A 85 -3.61 -1.66 7.40
N GLY A 86 -4.26 -2.68 6.82
CA GLY A 86 -5.59 -2.53 6.21
C GLY A 86 -6.69 -2.44 7.27
N SER A 87 -6.92 -1.27 7.85
CA SER A 87 -8.08 -1.00 8.71
C SER A 87 -9.12 -0.15 7.98
N HIS A 88 -10.38 -0.57 8.01
CA HIS A 88 -11.51 0.22 7.53
C HIS A 88 -12.51 0.39 8.67
N THR A 89 -12.75 1.64 9.07
CA THR A 89 -13.83 2.00 10.00
C THR A 89 -14.87 2.78 9.21
N HIS A 90 -16.00 2.14 8.94
CA HIS A 90 -17.15 2.80 8.33
C HIS A 90 -17.99 3.48 9.41
N ASN A 91 -17.85 4.80 9.57
CA ASN A 91 -18.81 5.59 10.35
C ASN A 91 -20.09 5.74 9.51
N GLN A 92 -21.07 4.88 9.75
CA GLN A 92 -22.43 5.15 9.29
C GLN A 92 -22.96 6.35 10.08
N HIS A 93 -22.84 7.55 9.52
CA HIS A 93 -23.83 8.57 9.85
C HIS A 93 -25.16 8.06 9.28
N SER A 94 -26.00 7.52 10.16
CA SER A 94 -27.41 7.32 9.88
C SER A 94 -27.99 8.66 9.46
N LEU A 95 -28.18 8.85 8.16
CA LEU A 95 -29.10 9.85 7.67
C LEU A 95 -30.48 9.40 8.18
N SER A 96 -30.89 10.02 9.29
CA SER A 96 -32.25 9.95 9.78
C SER A 96 -33.17 10.36 8.64
N THR A 97 -34.01 9.42 8.24
CA THR A 97 -35.16 9.62 7.37
C THR A 97 -35.96 10.85 7.81
N CYS A 98 -36.16 11.79 6.90
CA CYS A 98 -37.23 12.78 6.94
C CYS A 98 -38.24 12.42 5.85
#